data_AF-A0A8B9V9B5-F1
#
_entry.id   AF-A0A8B9V9B5-F1
#
_cell.length_a   1.000
_cell.length_b   1.000
_cell.length_c   1.000
_cell.angle_alpha   90.00
_cell.angle_beta   90.00
_cell.angle_gamma   90.00
#
_symmetry.space_group_name_H-M   'P 1'
#
loop_
_entity.id
_entity.type
_entity.pdbx_description
1 polymer ?
#
loop_
_entity_poly.entity_id
_entity_poly.type
_entity_poly.pdbx_seq_one_letter_code
_entity_poly.pdbx_strand_id
1 'polypeptide(L)'
;FLFQFLKQLGIHPDWQFVDVYGMEPELLSMVPRPVCAVLLLFPITEKYETFRTEEEERIKAKGQDVKSSVYFMKQTINNACGTIGLIHAIANNRDKMNFETNSSLKKFLEDSLSMTPEERAKYLETYEVSIVLFTLFENGIRIICMSKSFGLGPVDHLNNLRCDRKIWPLMEGENHAVACDDNDDPLSK
;
A
#
# COMPACT_ATOMS: atom_id res chain seq x y z
N PHE A 1 -7.84 1.81 -15.52
CA PHE A 1 -8.73 1.28 -14.47
C PHE A 1 -8.43 1.91 -13.09
N LEU A 2 -7.24 1.71 -12.51
CA LEU A 2 -6.87 2.26 -11.18
C LEU A 2 -7.00 3.79 -11.05
N PHE A 3 -6.70 4.55 -12.11
CA PHE A 3 -6.90 6.02 -12.11
C PHE A 3 -8.35 6.42 -11.85
N GLN A 4 -9.31 5.74 -12.48
CA GLN A 4 -10.74 6.02 -12.32
C GLN A 4 -11.21 5.67 -10.91
N PHE A 5 -10.63 4.63 -10.31
CA PHE A 5 -10.86 4.23 -8.93
C PHE A 5 -10.39 5.29 -7.93
N LEU A 6 -9.17 5.82 -8.09
CA LEU A 6 -8.67 6.90 -7.21
C LEU A 6 -9.55 8.15 -7.26
N LYS A 7 -10.02 8.49 -8.48
CA LYS A 7 -10.94 9.61 -8.67
C LYS A 7 -12.26 9.40 -7.94
N GLN A 8 -12.82 8.18 -7.97
CA GLN A 8 -14.05 7.86 -7.23
C GLN A 8 -13.86 7.95 -5.71
N LEU A 9 -12.66 7.65 -5.22
CA LEU A 9 -12.30 7.80 -3.80
C LEU A 9 -12.02 9.26 -3.41
N GLY A 10 -12.05 10.20 -4.36
CA GLY A 10 -11.81 11.63 -4.14
C GLY A 10 -10.34 11.96 -3.88
N ILE A 11 -9.41 11.24 -4.50
CA ILE A 11 -7.98 11.55 -4.44
C ILE A 11 -7.64 12.46 -5.62
N HIS A 12 -6.95 13.57 -5.34
CA HIS A 12 -6.50 14.50 -6.37
C HIS A 12 -5.52 13.80 -7.34
N PRO A 13 -5.57 14.08 -8.66
CA PRO A 13 -4.78 13.38 -9.67
C PRO A 13 -3.26 13.66 -9.63
N ASP A 14 -2.73 14.25 -8.55
CA ASP A 14 -1.28 14.46 -8.38
C ASP A 14 -0.53 13.14 -8.25
N TRP A 15 -1.21 12.06 -7.88
CA TRP A 15 -0.66 10.73 -7.78
C TRP A 15 -1.45 9.75 -8.64
N GLN A 16 -0.74 8.79 -9.23
CA GLN A 16 -1.31 7.77 -10.08
C GLN A 16 -0.63 6.42 -9.85
N PHE A 17 -1.39 5.34 -10.07
CA PHE A 17 -0.84 4.00 -10.12
C PHE A 17 -0.33 3.70 -11.52
N VAL A 18 0.92 3.24 -11.59
CA VAL A 18 1.59 2.84 -12.82
C VAL A 18 2.11 1.41 -12.68
N ASP A 19 2.05 0.66 -13.77
CA ASP A 19 2.62 -0.69 -13.82
C ASP A 19 4.14 -0.63 -13.82
N VAL A 20 4.75 -1.58 -13.11
CA VAL A 20 6.18 -1.83 -13.15
C VAL A 20 6.41 -3.08 -14.01
N TYR A 21 7.03 -2.89 -15.17
CA TYR A 21 7.20 -3.94 -16.17
C TYR A 21 8.30 -4.95 -15.83
N GLY A 22 9.23 -4.59 -14.93
CA GLY A 22 10.32 -5.44 -14.49
C GLY A 22 11.17 -4.74 -13.43
N MET A 23 12.12 -5.49 -12.88
CA MET A 23 12.99 -5.06 -11.78
C MET A 23 14.38 -4.60 -12.26
N GLU A 24 14.64 -4.74 -13.56
CA GLU A 24 15.84 -4.29 -14.23
C GLU A 24 15.90 -2.75 -14.25
N PRO A 25 17.09 -2.12 -14.09
CA PRO A 25 17.23 -0.67 -14.04
C PRO A 25 16.57 0.06 -15.22
N GLU A 26 16.64 -0.52 -16.42
CA GLU A 26 16.06 0.02 -17.64
C GLU A 26 14.53 0.08 -17.56
N LEU A 27 13.89 -0.97 -17.04
CA LEU A 27 12.43 -1.02 -16.89
C LEU A 27 11.97 -0.15 -15.71
N LEU A 28 12.72 -0.12 -14.61
CA LEU A 28 12.46 0.78 -13.49
C LEU A 28 12.61 2.26 -13.87
N SER A 29 13.41 2.58 -14.89
CA SER A 29 13.55 3.96 -15.38
C SER A 29 12.28 4.51 -16.04
N MET A 30 11.37 3.63 -16.48
CA MET A 30 10.09 4.00 -17.10
C MET A 30 9.05 4.47 -16.07
N VAL A 31 9.28 4.16 -14.78
CA VAL A 31 8.38 4.55 -13.70
C VAL A 31 8.56 6.04 -13.38
N PRO A 32 7.49 6.86 -13.47
CA PRO A 32 7.54 8.25 -13.04
C PRO A 32 8.03 8.40 -11.61
N ARG A 33 8.84 9.43 -11.38
CA ARG A 33 9.36 9.75 -10.06
C ARG A 33 8.74 11.06 -9.55
N PRO A 34 8.52 11.18 -8.24
CA PRO A 34 8.81 10.19 -7.20
C PRO A 34 7.76 9.09 -7.03
N VAL A 35 8.16 7.98 -6.39
CA VAL A 35 7.31 6.86 -5.99
C VAL A 35 7.14 6.87 -4.47
N CYS A 36 5.93 6.62 -3.96
CA CYS A 36 5.64 6.60 -2.51
C CYS A 36 5.07 5.29 -1.98
N ALA A 37 4.63 4.37 -2.85
CA ALA A 37 4.14 3.06 -2.48
C ALA A 37 4.31 2.06 -3.63
N VAL A 38 4.45 0.77 -3.31
CA VAL A 38 4.46 -0.35 -4.26
C VAL A 38 3.48 -1.40 -3.74
N LEU A 39 2.58 -1.86 -4.61
CA LEU A 39 1.68 -2.97 -4.39
C LEU A 39 2.19 -4.14 -5.23
N LEU A 40 2.48 -5.25 -4.56
CA LEU A 40 2.88 -6.50 -5.19
C LEU A 40 1.70 -7.47 -5.12
N LEU A 41 1.20 -7.86 -6.29
CA LEU A 41 0.25 -8.95 -6.45
C LEU A 41 1.02 -10.20 -6.83
N PHE A 42 0.83 -11.29 -6.09
CA PHE A 42 1.44 -12.58 -6.38
C PHE A 42 0.49 -13.71 -5.94
N PRO A 43 0.57 -14.89 -6.58
CA PRO A 43 -0.29 -16.00 -6.21
C PRO A 43 0.06 -16.53 -4.82
N ILE A 44 -0.96 -16.77 -4.00
CA ILE A 44 -0.82 -17.47 -2.73
C ILE A 44 -0.56 -18.94 -3.04
N THR A 45 0.60 -19.44 -2.60
CA THR A 45 1.01 -20.84 -2.77
C THR A 45 1.15 -21.49 -1.39
N GLU A 46 1.08 -22.82 -1.32
CA GLU A 46 1.29 -23.56 -0.07
C GLU A 46 2.64 -23.22 0.57
N LYS A 47 3.70 -23.14 -0.24
CA LYS A 47 5.04 -22.72 0.20
C LYS A 47 5.03 -21.33 0.85
N TYR A 48 4.27 -20.40 0.27
CA TYR A 48 4.14 -19.06 0.84
C TYR A 48 3.35 -19.08 2.16
N GLU A 49 2.28 -19.87 2.26
CA GLU A 49 1.51 -20.01 3.51
C GLU A 49 2.36 -20.59 4.65
N THR A 50 3.20 -21.59 4.35
CA THR A 50 4.18 -22.11 5.31
C THR A 50 5.13 -21.01 5.77
N PHE A 51 5.76 -20.29 4.83
CA PHE A 51 6.67 -19.18 5.14
C PHE A 51 5.99 -18.09 5.99
N ARG A 52 4.76 -17.72 5.63
CA ARG A 52 3.96 -16.71 6.36
C ARG A 52 3.68 -17.13 7.79
N THR A 53 3.34 -18.40 8.01
CA THR A 53 3.08 -18.95 9.34
C THR A 53 4.36 -18.99 10.19
N GLU A 54 5.47 -19.45 9.61
CA GLU A 54 6.78 -19.46 10.28
C GLU A 54 7.24 -18.05 10.68
N GLU A 55 7.00 -17.06 9.81
CA GLU A 55 7.35 -15.67 10.07
C GLU A 55 6.46 -15.06 11.17
N GLU A 56 5.16 -15.36 11.18
CA GLU A 56 4.26 -14.94 12.24
C GLU A 56 4.67 -15.53 13.60
N GLU A 57 5.07 -16.81 13.64
CA GLU A 57 5.60 -17.45 14.85
C GLU A 57 6.93 -16.82 15.30
N ARG A 58 7.84 -16.54 14.35
CA ARG A 58 9.10 -15.85 14.63
C ARG A 58 8.86 -14.50 15.27
N ILE A 59 7.95 -13.71 14.72
CA ILE A 59 7.60 -12.37 15.22
C ILE A 59 6.92 -12.46 16.58
N LYS A 60 6.01 -13.41 16.81
CA LYS A 60 5.40 -13.64 18.13
C LYS A 60 6.44 -13.99 19.19
N ALA A 61 7.45 -14.79 18.83
CA ALA A 61 8.48 -15.25 19.75
C ALA A 61 9.56 -14.19 20.03
N LYS A 62 10.00 -13.45 19.00
CA LYS A 62 11.14 -12.51 19.09
C LYS A 62 10.73 -11.04 19.19
N GLY A 63 9.48 -10.74 18.88
CA GLY A 63 9.00 -9.37 18.67
C GLY A 63 9.52 -8.77 17.36
N GLN A 64 9.01 -7.58 17.05
CA GLN A 64 9.51 -6.71 15.99
C GLN A 64 9.26 -5.25 16.40
N ASP A 65 10.03 -4.34 15.83
CA ASP A 65 9.84 -2.90 16.04
C ASP A 65 8.98 -2.33 14.91
N VAL A 66 7.67 -2.15 15.17
CA VAL A 66 6.73 -1.47 14.26
C VAL A 66 6.49 -0.05 14.75
N LYS A 67 6.71 0.94 13.89
CA LYS A 67 6.43 2.34 14.24
C LYS A 67 4.95 2.53 14.53
N SER A 68 4.62 3.25 15.60
CA SER A 68 3.24 3.59 15.97
C SER A 68 2.53 4.46 14.93
N SER A 69 3.27 5.12 14.03
CA SER A 69 2.73 5.90 12.92
C SER A 69 2.23 5.05 11.76
N VAL A 70 2.53 3.74 11.73
CA VAL A 70 2.08 2.85 10.65
C VAL A 70 0.57 2.65 10.76
N TYR A 71 -0.14 3.02 9.70
CA TYR A 71 -1.55 2.72 9.56
C TYR A 71 -1.70 1.29 9.01
N PHE A 72 -2.23 0.39 9.84
CA PHE A 72 -2.50 -0.99 9.49
C PHE A 72 -3.96 -1.36 9.77
N MET A 73 -4.54 -2.21 8.93
CA MET A 73 -5.88 -2.77 9.12
C MET A 73 -5.91 -4.20 8.61
N LYS A 74 -6.71 -5.05 9.28
CA LYS A 74 -6.89 -6.45 8.87
C LYS A 74 -7.82 -6.56 7.68
N GLN A 75 -7.66 -7.63 6.92
CA GLN A 75 -8.62 -8.03 5.90
C GLN A 75 -9.60 -9.04 6.48
N THR A 76 -10.87 -8.64 6.57
CA THR A 76 -11.99 -9.49 7.00
C THR A 76 -13.01 -9.72 5.88
N ILE A 77 -12.89 -8.98 4.78
CA ILE A 77 -13.76 -9.09 3.59
C ILE A 77 -13.00 -9.87 2.51
N ASN A 78 -13.62 -10.95 2.02
CA ASN A 78 -13.07 -11.74 0.92
C ASN A 78 -12.95 -10.88 -0.36
N ASN A 79 -11.83 -11.02 -1.07
CA ASN A 79 -11.52 -10.27 -2.30
C ASN A 79 -11.35 -8.73 -2.11
N ALA A 80 -11.14 -8.26 -0.88
CA ALA A 80 -10.92 -6.84 -0.59
C ALA A 80 -9.44 -6.43 -0.60
N CYS A 81 -8.52 -7.35 -0.92
CA CYS A 81 -7.08 -7.11 -0.80
C CYS A 81 -6.58 -5.92 -1.63
N GLY A 82 -7.12 -5.70 -2.83
CA GLY A 82 -6.76 -4.54 -3.65
C GLY A 82 -7.20 -3.21 -3.02
N THR A 83 -8.39 -3.19 -2.44
CA THR A 83 -8.90 -2.04 -1.69
C THR A 83 -8.07 -1.77 -0.43
N ILE A 84 -7.77 -2.81 0.35
CA ILE A 84 -7.02 -2.68 1.60
C ILE A 84 -5.58 -2.24 1.31
N GLY A 85 -4.91 -2.85 0.33
CA GLY A 85 -3.58 -2.45 -0.11
C GLY A 85 -3.54 -1.00 -0.59
N LEU A 86 -4.60 -0.52 -1.24
CA LEU A 86 -4.73 0.89 -1.59
C LEU A 86 -4.87 1.80 -0.36
N ILE A 87 -5.78 1.45 0.56
CA ILE A 87 -6.00 2.21 1.80
C ILE A 87 -4.67 2.33 2.56
N HIS A 88 -3.94 1.23 2.68
CA HIS A 88 -2.60 1.20 3.29
C HIS A 88 -1.61 2.12 2.58
N ALA A 89 -1.53 2.07 1.25
CA ALA A 89 -0.62 2.91 0.47
C ALA A 89 -0.88 4.41 0.69
N ILE A 90 -2.15 4.81 0.75
CA ILE A 90 -2.57 6.21 0.92
C ILE A 90 -2.44 6.65 2.38
N ALA A 91 -2.92 5.85 3.33
CA ALA A 91 -2.92 6.18 4.74
C ALA A 91 -1.49 6.41 5.28
N ASN A 92 -0.54 5.58 4.85
CA ASN A 92 0.87 5.68 5.23
C ASN A 92 1.65 6.76 4.47
N ASN A 93 1.00 7.46 3.52
CA ASN A 93 1.57 8.61 2.80
C ASN A 93 0.64 9.83 2.87
N ARG A 94 -0.23 9.91 3.88
CA ARG A 94 -1.29 10.93 3.97
C ARG A 94 -0.76 12.37 3.90
N ASP A 95 0.46 12.60 4.38
CA ASP A 95 1.17 13.88 4.32
C ASP A 95 1.46 14.36 2.89
N LYS A 96 1.52 13.44 1.93
CA LYS A 96 1.76 13.71 0.49
C LYS A 96 0.48 13.74 -0.33
N MET A 97 -0.66 13.38 0.25
CA MET A 97 -1.92 13.18 -0.47
C MET A 97 -2.80 14.41 -0.39
N ASN A 98 -3.24 14.86 -1.57
CA ASN A 98 -4.28 15.86 -1.70
C ASN A 98 -5.62 15.15 -1.91
N PHE A 99 -6.60 15.47 -1.08
CA PHE A 99 -7.95 14.91 -1.15
C PHE A 99 -8.93 15.98 -1.64
N GLU A 100 -9.88 15.59 -2.48
CA GLU A 100 -11.00 16.43 -2.86
C GLU A 100 -11.90 16.72 -1.65
N THR A 101 -12.63 17.85 -1.68
CA THR A 101 -13.43 18.35 -0.55
C THR A 101 -14.42 17.33 0.01
N ASN A 102 -14.98 16.45 -0.85
CA ASN A 102 -15.95 15.42 -0.48
C ASN A 102 -15.39 13.99 -0.59
N SER A 103 -14.08 13.81 -0.38
CA SER A 103 -13.45 12.50 -0.45
C SER A 103 -13.97 11.55 0.62
N SER A 104 -14.67 10.49 0.19
CA SER A 104 -15.13 9.40 1.08
C SER A 104 -13.96 8.70 1.77
N LEU A 105 -12.82 8.57 1.07
CA LEU A 105 -11.61 7.97 1.64
C LEU A 105 -10.98 8.87 2.70
N LYS A 106 -10.93 10.19 2.49
CA LYS A 106 -10.42 11.13 3.51
C LYS A 106 -11.20 10.98 4.82
N LYS A 107 -12.54 10.95 4.72
CA LYS A 107 -13.41 10.73 5.87
C LYS A 107 -13.16 9.39 6.55
N PHE A 108 -13.09 8.31 5.78
CA PHE A 108 -12.77 6.98 6.31
C PHE A 108 -11.44 6.98 7.09
N LEU A 109 -10.40 7.58 6.53
CA LEU A 109 -9.09 7.67 7.17
C LEU A 109 -9.16 8.49 8.46
N GLU A 110 -9.84 9.63 8.46
CA GLU A 110 -10.01 10.50 9.62
C GLU A 110 -10.78 9.83 10.76
N ASP A 111 -11.89 9.17 10.44
CA ASP A 111 -12.74 8.47 11.41
C ASP A 111 -12.03 7.24 12.03
N SER A 112 -11.05 6.66 11.31
CA SER A 112 -10.39 5.41 11.69
C SER A 112 -8.97 5.55 12.24
N LEU A 113 -8.46 6.78 12.43
CA LEU A 113 -7.10 7.01 12.93
C LEU A 113 -6.85 6.38 14.30
N SER A 114 -7.80 6.54 15.23
CA SER A 114 -7.67 6.04 16.62
C SER A 114 -8.12 4.59 16.80
N MET A 115 -8.65 3.96 15.75
CA MET A 115 -9.12 2.57 15.78
C MET A 115 -7.94 1.59 15.74
N THR A 116 -8.13 0.45 16.40
CA THR A 116 -7.27 -0.74 16.26
C THR A 116 -7.38 -1.36 14.86
N PRO A 117 -6.41 -2.20 14.43
CA PRO A 117 -6.49 -2.87 13.13
C PRO A 117 -7.76 -3.68 12.89
N GLU A 118 -8.31 -4.30 13.94
CA GLU A 118 -9.57 -5.04 13.94
C GLU A 118 -10.78 -4.10 13.79
N GLU A 119 -10.80 -3.00 14.55
CA GLU A 119 -11.87 -2.00 14.47
C GLU A 119 -11.89 -1.33 13.09
N ARG A 120 -10.74 -1.05 12.49
CA ARG A 120 -10.63 -0.55 11.11
C ARG A 120 -11.25 -1.51 10.10
N ALA A 121 -10.99 -2.80 10.24
CA ALA A 121 -11.54 -3.83 9.37
C ALA A 121 -13.08 -3.89 9.48
N LYS A 122 -13.60 -3.93 10.72
CA LYS A 122 -15.04 -3.90 10.98
C LYS A 122 -15.69 -2.60 10.50
N TYR A 123 -15.00 -1.48 10.64
CA TYR A 123 -15.50 -0.20 10.16
C TYR A 123 -15.65 -0.23 8.63
N LEU A 124 -14.65 -0.74 7.90
CA LEU A 124 -14.71 -0.92 6.45
C LEU A 124 -15.89 -1.81 6.00
N GLU A 125 -16.22 -2.87 6.74
CA GLU A 125 -17.39 -3.73 6.45
C GLU A 125 -18.71 -2.97 6.47
N THR A 126 -18.83 -2.00 7.38
CA THR A 126 -20.07 -1.21 7.57
C THR A 126 -20.05 0.13 6.84
N TYR A 127 -18.92 0.50 6.22
CA TYR A 127 -18.76 1.78 5.56
C TYR A 127 -19.49 1.78 4.22
N GLU A 128 -20.79 2.03 4.26
CA GLU A 128 -21.61 2.15 3.07
C GLU A 128 -21.22 3.40 2.27
N VAL A 129 -21.14 3.21 0.94
CA VAL A 129 -20.95 4.20 -0.14
C VAL A 129 -19.48 4.43 -0.56
N SER A 130 -19.12 3.75 -1.66
CA SER A 130 -18.10 4.14 -2.66
C SER A 130 -16.67 3.64 -2.52
N ILE A 131 -16.30 2.92 -1.45
CA ILE A 131 -15.06 2.11 -1.52
C ILE A 131 -15.42 0.85 -2.30
N VAL A 132 -15.36 0.95 -3.63
CA VAL A 132 -15.54 -0.21 -4.51
C VAL A 132 -14.56 -1.28 -4.02
N LEU A 133 -15.08 -2.43 -3.59
CA LEU A 133 -14.26 -3.58 -3.24
C LEU A 133 -13.64 -4.08 -4.53
N PHE A 134 -12.37 -3.72 -4.73
CA PHE A 134 -11.65 -4.06 -5.94
C PHE A 134 -10.78 -5.27 -5.67
N THR A 135 -11.08 -6.30 -6.45
CA THR A 135 -10.26 -7.49 -6.59
C THR A 135 -9.17 -7.19 -7.61
N LEU A 136 -7.90 -7.13 -7.20
CA LEU A 136 -6.76 -7.01 -8.12
C LEU A 136 -6.48 -8.30 -8.92
N PHE A 137 -7.24 -9.38 -8.71
CA PHE A 137 -7.00 -10.69 -9.31
C PHE A 137 -7.35 -10.73 -10.80
N GLU A 138 -6.40 -10.34 -11.62
CA GLU A 138 -6.17 -11.01 -12.90
C GLU A 138 -5.00 -11.99 -12.70
N ASN A 139 -5.11 -13.20 -13.25
CA ASN A 139 -4.14 -14.28 -13.03
C ASN A 139 -2.70 -13.86 -13.39
N GLY A 140 -1.82 -13.66 -12.40
CA GLY A 140 -0.40 -13.36 -12.63
C GLY A 140 0.27 -12.61 -11.48
N ILE A 141 1.61 -12.53 -11.53
CA ILE A 141 2.38 -11.61 -10.69
C ILE A 141 2.29 -10.22 -11.31
N ARG A 142 1.94 -9.21 -10.52
CA ARG A 142 1.87 -7.82 -10.99
C ARG A 142 2.47 -6.89 -9.95
N ILE A 143 3.27 -5.94 -10.41
CA ILE A 143 3.86 -4.90 -9.57
C ILE A 143 3.27 -3.57 -10.03
N ILE A 144 2.68 -2.84 -9.08
CA ILE A 144 2.05 -1.54 -9.33
C ILE A 144 2.63 -0.56 -8.33
N CYS A 145 3.00 0.63 -8.76
CA CYS A 145 3.50 1.65 -7.83
C CYS A 145 2.73 2.96 -7.93
N MET A 146 2.68 3.68 -6.82
CA MET A 146 2.06 5.00 -6.72
C MET A 146 3.13 6.06 -6.97
N SER A 147 3.02 6.75 -8.10
CA SER A 147 3.98 7.76 -8.55
C SER A 147 3.29 9.11 -8.78
N LYS A 148 4.06 10.20 -8.68
CA LYS A 148 3.55 11.54 -8.95
C LYS A 148 3.21 11.69 -10.44
N SER A 149 2.04 12.25 -10.74
CA SER A 149 1.63 12.59 -12.09
C SER A 149 2.51 13.72 -12.65
N PHE A 150 3.01 13.55 -13.87
CA PHE A 150 3.75 14.61 -14.56
C PHE A 150 2.79 15.77 -14.88
N GLY A 151 2.94 16.89 -14.18
CA GLY A 151 2.50 18.19 -14.69
C GLY A 151 3.48 18.69 -15.75
N LEU A 152 3.01 19.47 -16.74
CA LEU A 152 3.85 20.22 -17.69
C LEU A 152 4.64 21.32 -16.95
N GLY A 153 5.58 20.91 -16.09
CA GLY A 153 6.47 21.78 -15.33
C GLY A 153 7.91 21.26 -15.43
N PRO A 154 8.92 22.11 -15.19
CA PRO A 154 10.32 21.74 -15.32
C PRO A 154 10.63 20.52 -14.45
N VAL A 155 11.38 19.59 -15.05
CA VAL A 155 11.78 18.32 -14.44
C VAL A 155 12.73 18.61 -13.28
N ASP A 156 12.19 18.81 -12.09
CA ASP A 156 13.01 18.86 -10.88
C ASP A 156 13.63 17.48 -10.68
N HIS A 157 14.95 17.41 -10.87
CA HIS A 157 15.80 16.31 -10.43
C HIS A 157 15.78 16.24 -8.90
N LEU A 158 14.69 15.73 -8.32
CA LEU A 158 14.60 15.43 -6.90
C LEU A 158 15.04 14.00 -6.62
N ASN A 159 16.25 13.90 -6.06
CA ASN A 159 16.83 12.72 -5.43
C ASN A 159 15.86 12.07 -4.42
N ASN A 160 15.79 10.74 -4.46
CA ASN A 160 15.37 9.81 -3.40
C ASN A 160 14.26 10.28 -2.45
N LEU A 161 13.01 9.98 -2.79
CA LEU A 161 11.91 10.07 -1.83
C LEU A 161 11.86 8.81 -0.95
N ARG A 162 12.56 8.91 0.18
CA ARG A 162 12.54 7.96 1.30
C ARG A 162 11.43 8.36 2.27
N CYS A 163 10.51 7.45 2.59
CA CYS A 163 9.81 7.50 3.87
C CYS A 163 10.67 6.67 4.84
N ASP A 164 11.50 7.33 5.65
CA ASP A 164 12.12 6.77 6.86
C ASP A 164 12.88 5.41 6.78
N ARG A 165 13.40 5.04 5.61
CA ARG A 165 14.28 3.87 5.36
C ARG A 165 13.70 2.47 5.64
N LYS A 166 12.41 2.31 5.96
CA LYS A 166 11.82 0.98 6.18
C LYS A 166 10.63 0.74 5.26
N ILE A 167 10.67 -0.38 4.54
CA ILE A 167 9.56 -0.92 3.77
C ILE A 167 8.68 -1.72 4.73
N TRP A 168 7.38 -1.48 4.67
CA TRP A 168 6.39 -2.22 5.46
C TRP A 168 5.56 -3.06 4.50
N PRO A 169 5.92 -4.33 4.26
CA PRO A 169 5.01 -5.26 3.62
C PRO A 169 3.73 -5.33 4.46
N LEU A 170 2.61 -5.10 3.79
CA LEU A 170 1.28 -5.23 4.35
C LEU A 170 0.58 -6.26 3.48
N MET A 171 0.70 -7.54 3.88
CA MET A 171 0.24 -8.64 3.05
C MET A 171 -1.14 -9.14 3.48
N GLU A 172 -1.86 -9.68 2.50
CA GLU A 172 -3.14 -10.34 2.74
C GLU A 172 -2.93 -11.52 3.72
N GLY A 173 -3.81 -11.60 4.73
CA GLY A 173 -3.78 -12.63 5.76
C GLY A 173 -2.89 -12.32 6.98
N GLU A 174 -2.01 -11.31 6.93
CA GLU A 174 -1.17 -10.98 8.08
C GLU A 174 -1.98 -10.39 9.24
N ASN A 175 -1.58 -10.74 10.47
CA ASN A 175 -2.22 -10.26 11.69
C ASN A 175 -1.68 -8.91 12.19
N HIS A 176 -0.55 -8.46 11.64
CA HIS A 176 0.15 -7.22 12.00
C HIS A 176 0.99 -6.75 10.80
N ALA A 177 1.34 -5.46 10.77
CA ALA A 177 2.38 -4.98 9.85
C ALA A 177 3.70 -5.71 10.10
N VAL A 178 4.44 -6.04 9.06
CA VAL A 178 5.75 -6.69 9.16
C VAL A 178 6.84 -5.67 8.82
N ALA A 179 7.83 -5.53 9.70
CA ALA A 179 9.02 -4.72 9.42
C ALA A 179 9.95 -5.47 8.45
N CYS A 180 10.37 -4.83 7.36
CA CYS A 180 11.58 -5.30 6.68
C CYS A 180 12.79 -5.06 7.58
N ASP A 181 13.56 -6.11 7.85
CA ASP A 181 14.86 -5.99 8.52
C ASP A 181 15.83 -5.23 7.58
N ASP A 182 16.64 -4.31 8.12
CA ASP A 182 17.61 -3.53 7.33
C ASP A 182 18.65 -4.42 6.61
N ASN A 183 18.80 -5.67 7.06
CA ASN A 183 19.66 -6.70 6.45
C ASN A 183 19.07 -7.36 5.19
N ASP A 184 17.76 -7.20 4.97
CA ASP A 184 17.03 -7.71 3.81
C ASP A 184 16.70 -6.60 2.79
N ASP A 185 17.16 -5.37 3.02
CA ASP A 185 17.08 -4.29 2.03
C ASP A 185 18.15 -4.51 0.92
N PRO A 186 17.76 -4.88 -0.31
CA PRO A 186 18.73 -5.05 -1.40
C PRO A 186 19.39 -3.73 -1.83
N LEU A 187 18.92 -2.58 -1.32
CA LEU A 187 19.47 -1.24 -1.57
C LEU A 187 20.38 -0.74 -0.43
N SER A 188 20.60 -1.54 0.63
CA SER A 188 21.51 -1.22 1.73
C SER A 188 22.98 -1.64 1.49
N LYS A 189 23.27 -2.23 0.32
CA LYS A 189 24.63 -2.56 -0.15
C LYS A 189 25.03 -1.79 -1.39
#